data_AF-A0A1L9B335-F1
#
_entry.id   AF-A0A1L9B335-F1
#
_cell.length_a   1.000
_cell.length_b   1.000
_cell.length_c   1.000
_cell.angle_alpha   90.00
_cell.angle_beta   90.00
_cell.angle_gamma   90.00
#
_symmetry.space_group_name_H-M   'P 1'
#
loop_
_entity.id
_entity.type
_entity.pdbx_description
1 polymer ?
#
loop_
_entity_poly.entity_id
_entity_poly.type
_entity_poly.pdbx_seq_one_letter_code
_entity_poly.pdbx_strand_id
1 'polypeptide(L)'
;MPWEFFLGNAAHRLIAYMYGVHYPQNRAFYNTKTIDAILEDARLGDKYRLLPSERNLRPDITDVTALYVFEIKPWNEKGLLEGRQEVQVYLAVLNRAVSPEASFLGGTEFQGEVLIRFARGQYIWRLEWRTNEPGVVQYRWTRSQQRFESEVAAYDAGLWVVLTEQEMRQYGGWVGQAVEGLVSRRERLATLRGAVGIVIEVVGTVATGFFSNAILGQMGSGSGTQQPPHQGGGQVIPFPARPAPAAIPARVPAAASVPLPR
;
A
#
# COMPACT_ATOMS: atom_id res chain seq x y z
N MET A 1 13.69 -17.25 13.63
CA MET A 1 13.47 -16.03 12.83
C MET A 1 11.98 -15.70 12.90
N PRO A 2 11.55 -14.52 13.39
CA PRO A 2 10.13 -14.16 13.34
C PRO A 2 9.80 -12.81 12.65
N TRP A 3 10.75 -11.88 12.57
CA TRP A 3 10.46 -10.45 12.35
C TRP A 3 10.28 -10.06 10.87
N GLU A 4 11.03 -10.69 9.96
CA GLU A 4 10.89 -10.52 8.50
C GLU A 4 9.48 -10.92 8.08
N PHE A 5 8.98 -12.04 8.63
CA PHE A 5 7.62 -12.53 8.41
C PHE A 5 6.56 -11.53 8.89
N PHE A 6 6.75 -10.89 10.05
CA PHE A 6 5.79 -9.87 10.53
C PHE A 6 5.77 -8.62 9.66
N LEU A 7 6.94 -8.07 9.29
CA LEU A 7 7.00 -6.87 8.42
C LEU A 7 6.58 -7.16 6.98
N GLY A 8 6.85 -8.37 6.48
CA GLY A 8 6.39 -8.83 5.17
C GLY A 8 4.89 -9.03 5.13
N ASN A 9 4.33 -9.84 6.03
CA ASN A 9 2.87 -10.01 6.15
C ASN A 9 2.14 -8.66 6.37
N ALA A 10 2.72 -7.74 7.15
CA ALA A 10 2.20 -6.38 7.30
C ALA A 10 2.22 -5.60 5.97
N ALA A 11 3.31 -5.65 5.21
CA ALA A 11 3.39 -5.00 3.90
C ALA A 11 2.39 -5.60 2.90
N HIS A 12 2.35 -6.93 2.75
CA HIS A 12 1.46 -7.60 1.79
C HIS A 12 0.00 -7.30 2.11
N ARG A 13 -0.43 -7.45 3.37
CA ARG A 13 -1.80 -7.13 3.80
C ARG A 13 -2.16 -5.66 3.56
N LEU A 14 -1.26 -4.73 3.87
CA LEU A 14 -1.52 -3.29 3.73
C LEU A 14 -1.54 -2.86 2.25
N ILE A 15 -0.66 -3.41 1.41
CA ILE A 15 -0.59 -3.11 -0.02
C ILE A 15 -1.80 -3.71 -0.76
N ALA A 16 -2.17 -4.97 -0.47
CA ALA A 16 -3.39 -5.59 -0.99
C ALA A 16 -4.67 -4.83 -0.56
N TYR A 17 -4.73 -4.40 0.70
CA TYR A 17 -5.80 -3.53 1.20
C TYR A 17 -5.86 -2.19 0.44
N MET A 18 -4.71 -1.52 0.24
CA MET A 18 -4.65 -0.26 -0.50
C MET A 18 -5.10 -0.44 -1.95
N TYR A 19 -4.74 -1.55 -2.62
CA TYR A 19 -5.21 -1.87 -3.97
C TYR A 19 -6.74 -1.84 -4.06
N GLY A 20 -7.42 -2.54 -3.15
CA GLY A 20 -8.89 -2.57 -3.09
C GLY A 20 -9.56 -1.23 -2.77
N VAL A 21 -8.82 -0.20 -2.34
CA VAL A 21 -9.35 1.17 -2.15
C VAL A 21 -8.94 2.13 -3.27
N HIS A 22 -7.81 1.89 -3.94
CA HIS A 22 -7.45 2.59 -5.18
C HIS A 22 -8.33 2.16 -6.37
N TYR A 23 -8.77 0.89 -6.41
CA TYR A 23 -9.60 0.32 -7.47
C TYR A 23 -10.93 -0.23 -6.92
N PRO A 24 -11.80 0.60 -6.29
CA PRO A 24 -12.95 0.14 -5.51
C PRO A 24 -14.12 -0.42 -6.34
N GLN A 25 -14.05 -0.32 -7.67
CA GLN A 25 -15.00 -0.95 -8.61
C GLN A 25 -14.48 -2.30 -9.14
N ASN A 26 -13.20 -2.60 -8.94
CA ASN A 26 -12.58 -3.81 -9.47
C ASN A 26 -12.77 -4.97 -8.49
N ARG A 27 -12.98 -6.17 -9.04
CA ARG A 27 -13.08 -7.40 -8.26
C ARG A 27 -11.69 -8.02 -8.08
N ALA A 28 -11.01 -7.62 -7.01
CA ALA A 28 -9.73 -8.20 -6.61
C ALA A 28 -9.89 -9.36 -5.60
N PHE A 29 -9.01 -10.35 -5.73
CA PHE A 29 -8.74 -11.41 -4.76
C PHE A 29 -7.29 -11.30 -4.27
N TYR A 30 -6.98 -11.88 -3.12
CA TYR A 30 -5.68 -11.77 -2.45
C TYR A 30 -5.16 -13.14 -1.99
N ASN A 31 -3.90 -13.22 -1.51
CA ASN A 31 -3.17 -14.46 -1.13
C ASN A 31 -3.83 -15.43 -0.11
N THR A 32 -5.05 -15.17 0.38
CA THR A 32 -5.87 -16.15 1.11
C THR A 32 -6.64 -17.09 0.17
N LYS A 33 -6.96 -16.63 -1.06
CA LYS A 33 -7.68 -17.37 -2.11
C LYS A 33 -6.70 -18.09 -3.05
N THR A 34 -7.11 -19.27 -3.55
CA THR A 34 -6.34 -20.02 -4.54
C THR A 34 -6.82 -19.77 -5.97
N ILE A 35 -5.99 -20.04 -6.98
CA ILE A 35 -6.37 -19.89 -8.39
C ILE A 35 -7.61 -20.72 -8.76
N ASP A 36 -7.78 -21.93 -8.20
CA ASP A 36 -9.00 -22.75 -8.41
C ASP A 36 -10.27 -22.02 -7.90
N ALA A 37 -10.20 -21.46 -6.69
CA ALA A 37 -11.30 -20.70 -6.09
C ALA A 37 -11.53 -19.35 -6.79
N ILE A 38 -10.48 -18.68 -7.29
CA ILE A 38 -10.58 -17.43 -8.05
C ILE A 38 -11.30 -17.66 -9.37
N LEU A 39 -10.93 -18.70 -10.13
CA LEU A 39 -11.59 -19.02 -11.40
C LEU A 39 -13.05 -19.44 -11.21
N GLU A 40 -13.36 -20.18 -10.13
CA GLU A 40 -14.74 -20.56 -9.76
C GLU A 40 -15.59 -19.35 -9.35
N ASP A 41 -15.10 -18.54 -8.42
CA ASP A 41 -15.78 -17.33 -7.94
C ASP A 41 -15.97 -16.31 -9.09
N ALA A 42 -14.99 -16.18 -9.98
CA ALA A 42 -14.99 -15.23 -11.09
C ALA A 42 -15.71 -15.74 -12.36
N ARG A 43 -15.87 -17.07 -12.52
CA ARG A 43 -16.43 -17.73 -13.71
C ARG A 43 -15.68 -17.39 -15.01
N LEU A 44 -14.35 -17.22 -14.94
CA LEU A 44 -13.52 -16.75 -16.05
C LEU A 44 -13.06 -17.85 -17.04
N GLY A 45 -13.44 -19.11 -16.83
CA GLY A 45 -13.05 -20.22 -17.71
C GLY A 45 -13.23 -21.58 -17.05
N ASP A 46 -12.38 -22.53 -17.42
CA ASP A 46 -12.44 -23.91 -16.96
C ASP A 46 -11.28 -24.24 -15.99
N LYS A 47 -11.62 -24.34 -14.70
CA LYS A 47 -10.66 -24.69 -13.64
C LYS A 47 -10.15 -26.13 -13.72
N TYR A 48 -10.79 -27.03 -14.48
CA TYR A 48 -10.27 -28.38 -14.69
C TYR A 48 -9.03 -28.40 -15.60
N ARG A 49 -8.74 -27.30 -16.33
CA ARG A 49 -7.47 -27.06 -17.05
C ARG A 49 -6.29 -26.71 -16.12
N LEU A 50 -6.50 -26.66 -14.80
CA LEU A 50 -5.46 -26.59 -13.77
C LEU A 50 -4.95 -27.98 -13.37
N LEU A 51 -3.64 -28.19 -13.39
CA LEU A 51 -2.98 -29.36 -12.82
C LEU A 51 -3.18 -29.38 -11.28
N PRO A 52 -3.18 -30.56 -10.63
CA PRO A 52 -3.47 -30.66 -9.20
C PRO A 52 -2.55 -29.82 -8.28
N SER A 53 -1.29 -29.61 -8.66
CA SER A 53 -0.33 -28.76 -7.95
C SER A 53 -0.67 -27.27 -8.05
N GLU A 54 -1.15 -26.82 -9.21
CA GLU A 54 -1.39 -25.40 -9.51
C GLU A 54 -2.66 -24.87 -8.83
N ARG A 55 -3.64 -25.73 -8.55
CA ARG A 55 -4.92 -25.37 -7.89
C ARG A 55 -4.76 -24.73 -6.52
N ASN A 56 -3.61 -24.92 -5.88
CA ASN A 56 -3.28 -24.39 -4.55
C ASN A 56 -2.41 -23.12 -4.57
N LEU A 57 -2.01 -22.64 -5.76
CA LEU A 57 -1.27 -21.39 -5.94
C LEU A 57 -2.14 -20.20 -5.51
N ARG A 58 -1.50 -19.18 -4.89
CA ARG A 58 -2.15 -17.98 -4.34
C ARG A 58 -1.30 -16.74 -4.66
N PRO A 59 -1.59 -16.01 -5.75
CA PRO A 59 -0.94 -14.74 -6.01
C PRO A 59 -1.30 -13.70 -4.93
N ASP A 60 -0.43 -12.74 -4.65
CA ASP A 60 -0.69 -11.68 -3.67
C ASP A 60 -1.91 -10.83 -4.01
N ILE A 61 -2.07 -10.46 -5.29
CA ILE A 61 -3.27 -9.79 -5.82
C ILE A 61 -3.63 -10.39 -7.18
N THR A 62 -4.90 -10.75 -7.36
CA THR A 62 -5.48 -11.11 -8.66
C THR A 62 -6.75 -10.30 -8.90
N ASP A 63 -6.69 -9.35 -9.83
CA ASP A 63 -7.83 -8.54 -10.28
C ASP A 63 -8.52 -9.21 -11.47
N VAL A 64 -9.76 -9.68 -11.28
CA VAL A 64 -10.53 -10.34 -12.34
C VAL A 64 -11.39 -9.38 -13.18
N THR A 65 -11.38 -8.09 -12.86
CA THR A 65 -12.00 -7.02 -13.65
C THR A 65 -11.01 -6.41 -14.64
N ALA A 66 -9.78 -6.15 -14.19
CA ALA A 66 -8.69 -5.66 -15.02
C ALA A 66 -7.87 -6.78 -15.70
N LEU A 67 -8.09 -8.04 -15.30
CA LEU A 67 -7.27 -9.20 -15.68
C LEU A 67 -5.79 -8.99 -15.36
N TYR A 68 -5.50 -8.57 -14.13
CA TYR A 68 -4.13 -8.34 -13.65
C TYR A 68 -3.74 -9.28 -12.52
N VAL A 69 -2.49 -9.70 -12.53
CA VAL A 69 -1.82 -10.39 -11.42
C VAL A 69 -0.71 -9.49 -10.88
N PHE A 70 -0.56 -9.44 -9.55
CA PHE A 70 0.60 -8.87 -8.89
C PHE A 70 1.15 -9.79 -7.80
N GLU A 71 2.47 -9.81 -7.69
CA GLU A 71 3.25 -10.30 -6.56
C GLU A 71 3.87 -9.14 -5.79
N ILE A 72 3.91 -9.26 -4.46
CA ILE A 72 4.45 -8.25 -3.56
C ILE A 72 5.78 -8.80 -3.01
N LYS A 73 6.89 -8.07 -3.18
CA LYS A 73 8.23 -8.53 -2.76
C LYS A 73 9.05 -7.40 -2.14
N PRO A 74 10.03 -7.69 -1.25
CA PRO A 74 10.94 -6.67 -0.74
C PRO A 74 11.70 -5.97 -1.88
N TRP A 75 11.96 -4.67 -1.73
CA TRP A 75 12.65 -3.83 -2.72
C TRP A 75 14.17 -4.08 -2.72
N ASN A 76 14.56 -5.21 -3.29
CA ASN A 76 15.94 -5.57 -3.65
C ASN A 76 15.94 -6.45 -4.92
N GLU A 77 17.12 -6.70 -5.50
CA GLU A 77 17.26 -7.44 -6.76
C GLU A 77 16.75 -8.88 -6.67
N LYS A 78 16.96 -9.54 -5.52
CA LYS A 78 16.46 -10.90 -5.26
C LYS A 78 14.93 -10.93 -5.30
N GLY A 79 14.26 -10.03 -4.59
CA GLY A 79 12.80 -9.93 -4.58
C GLY A 79 12.21 -9.59 -5.95
N LEU A 80 12.92 -8.82 -6.79
CA LEU A 80 12.52 -8.55 -8.17
C LEU A 80 12.58 -9.83 -9.02
N LEU A 81 13.65 -10.61 -8.88
CA LEU A 81 13.83 -11.89 -9.59
C LEU A 81 12.80 -12.94 -9.16
N GLU A 82 12.59 -13.11 -7.85
CA GLU A 82 11.59 -14.04 -7.29
C GLU A 82 10.16 -13.66 -7.74
N GLY A 83 9.78 -12.38 -7.59
CA GLY A 83 8.49 -11.89 -8.06
C GLY A 83 8.26 -12.08 -9.56
N ARG A 84 9.27 -11.84 -10.40
CA ARG A 84 9.18 -12.07 -11.85
C ARG A 84 8.91 -13.55 -12.17
N GLN A 85 9.59 -14.48 -11.49
CA GLN A 85 9.40 -15.92 -11.69
C GLN A 85 8.00 -16.38 -11.25
N GLU A 86 7.54 -15.93 -10.09
CA GLU A 86 6.21 -16.28 -9.56
C GLU A 86 5.08 -15.71 -10.44
N VAL A 87 5.18 -14.45 -10.87
CA VAL A 87 4.23 -13.84 -11.83
C VAL A 87 4.19 -14.61 -13.15
N GLN A 88 5.34 -14.99 -13.72
CA GLN A 88 5.37 -15.79 -14.96
C GLN A 88 4.65 -17.14 -14.80
N VAL A 89 4.80 -17.81 -13.66
CA VAL A 89 4.04 -19.03 -13.34
C VAL A 89 2.55 -18.74 -13.25
N TYR A 90 2.12 -17.73 -12.49
CA TYR A 90 0.69 -17.44 -12.32
C TYR A 90 0.00 -17.04 -13.63
N LEU A 91 0.66 -16.23 -14.47
CA LEU A 91 0.13 -15.86 -15.79
C LEU A 91 0.01 -17.07 -16.71
N ALA A 92 1.01 -17.95 -16.75
CA ALA A 92 0.94 -19.18 -17.55
C ALA A 92 -0.18 -20.13 -17.07
N VAL A 93 -0.39 -20.25 -15.75
CA VAL A 93 -1.44 -21.08 -15.15
C VAL A 93 -2.83 -20.50 -15.43
N LEU A 94 -3.03 -19.20 -15.20
CA LEU A 94 -4.31 -18.53 -15.43
C LEU A 94 -4.68 -18.51 -16.92
N ASN A 95 -3.76 -18.14 -17.80
CA ASN A 95 -4.01 -18.02 -19.24
C ASN A 95 -4.24 -19.37 -19.93
N ARG A 96 -3.83 -20.48 -19.29
CA ARG A 96 -4.18 -21.84 -19.73
C ARG A 96 -5.57 -22.29 -19.26
N ALA A 97 -6.20 -21.59 -18.31
CA ALA A 97 -7.49 -21.99 -17.73
C ALA A 97 -8.66 -21.08 -18.10
N VAL A 98 -8.43 -19.78 -18.34
CA VAL A 98 -9.47 -18.83 -18.79
C VAL A 98 -10.06 -19.16 -20.17
N SER A 99 -11.21 -18.56 -20.46
CA SER A 99 -11.82 -18.53 -21.80
C SER A 99 -10.91 -17.81 -22.82
N PRO A 100 -10.93 -18.18 -24.12
CA PRO A 100 -10.01 -17.63 -25.13
C PRO A 100 -10.06 -16.12 -25.32
N GLU A 101 -11.16 -15.46 -24.94
CA GLU A 101 -11.40 -14.03 -25.07
C GLU A 101 -10.79 -13.21 -23.92
N ALA A 102 -10.32 -13.89 -22.86
CA ALA A 102 -9.70 -13.29 -21.69
C ALA A 102 -8.20 -13.66 -21.62
N SER A 103 -7.38 -12.71 -21.16
CA SER A 103 -5.95 -12.94 -20.92
C SER A 103 -5.49 -12.09 -19.75
N PHE A 104 -4.92 -12.73 -18.73
CA PHE A 104 -4.26 -12.05 -17.63
C PHE A 104 -2.90 -11.50 -18.06
N LEU A 105 -2.56 -10.32 -17.55
CA LEU A 105 -1.28 -9.66 -17.69
C LEU A 105 -0.66 -9.39 -16.31
N GLY A 106 0.66 -9.20 -16.26
CA GLY A 106 1.30 -8.62 -15.07
C GLY A 106 0.85 -7.17 -14.94
N GLY A 107 0.18 -6.82 -13.83
CA GLY A 107 -0.41 -5.49 -13.68
C GLY A 107 0.61 -4.36 -13.59
N THR A 108 0.22 -3.15 -13.99
CA THR A 108 1.10 -1.97 -14.12
C THR A 108 0.68 -0.81 -13.21
N GLU A 109 1.58 0.17 -13.04
CA GLU A 109 1.33 1.50 -12.45
C GLU A 109 0.81 1.56 -11.00
N PHE A 110 0.68 0.41 -10.31
CA PHE A 110 0.26 0.40 -8.91
C PHE A 110 1.41 0.81 -7.97
N GLN A 111 1.27 1.97 -7.34
CA GLN A 111 2.24 2.53 -6.41
C GLN A 111 1.56 3.36 -5.32
N GLY A 112 2.27 3.59 -4.23
CA GLY A 112 1.82 4.45 -3.14
C GLY A 112 2.77 4.44 -1.95
N GLU A 113 2.42 5.22 -0.94
CA GLU A 113 3.09 5.21 0.35
C GLU A 113 2.10 5.51 1.49
N VAL A 114 2.44 5.05 2.69
CA VAL A 114 1.59 5.15 3.88
C VAL A 114 2.43 5.33 5.13
N LEU A 115 2.00 6.26 5.99
CA LEU A 115 2.68 6.63 7.22
C LEU A 115 1.99 6.01 8.43
N ILE A 116 2.78 5.50 9.39
CA ILE A 116 2.31 4.84 10.60
C ILE A 116 3.07 5.39 11.81
N ARG A 117 2.35 6.07 12.70
CA ARG A 117 2.82 6.38 14.06
C ARG A 117 2.31 5.34 15.04
N PHE A 118 3.21 4.80 15.84
CA PHE A 118 2.85 4.00 17.00
C PHE A 118 2.59 4.91 18.19
N ALA A 119 1.57 4.64 19.01
CA ALA A 119 1.19 5.47 20.16
C ALA A 119 2.30 5.66 21.23
N ARG A 120 3.38 4.86 21.17
CA ARG A 120 4.61 4.99 21.98
C ARG A 120 5.89 5.03 21.14
N GLY A 121 5.77 5.22 19.82
CA GLY A 121 6.90 5.27 18.90
C GLY A 121 7.53 6.66 18.87
N GLN A 122 8.85 6.72 19.00
CA GLN A 122 9.62 7.95 18.78
C GLN A 122 9.66 8.38 17.31
N TYR A 123 9.53 7.40 16.39
CA TYR A 123 9.68 7.58 14.95
C TYR A 123 8.37 7.30 14.22
N ILE A 124 8.17 7.99 13.11
CA ILE A 124 7.09 7.72 12.17
C ILE A 124 7.61 6.72 11.14
N TRP A 125 6.86 5.64 10.92
CA TRP A 125 7.22 4.58 9.98
C TRP A 125 6.56 4.84 8.64
N ARG A 126 7.22 4.43 7.56
CA ARG A 126 6.72 4.56 6.19
C ARG A 126 6.89 3.24 5.45
N LEU A 127 5.77 2.72 4.94
CA LEU A 127 5.79 1.72 3.88
C LEU A 127 5.58 2.46 2.56
N GLU A 128 6.47 2.25 1.61
CA GLU A 128 6.32 2.70 0.22
C GLU A 128 6.37 1.48 -0.69
N TRP A 129 5.59 1.49 -1.77
CA TRP A 129 5.54 0.42 -2.77
C TRP A 129 5.36 0.98 -4.18
N ARG A 130 5.88 0.26 -5.18
CA ARG A 130 5.62 0.54 -6.59
C ARG A 130 5.81 -0.70 -7.46
N THR A 131 5.05 -0.81 -8.54
CA THR A 131 5.34 -1.75 -9.63
C THR A 131 6.67 -1.39 -10.30
N ASN A 132 7.68 -2.25 -10.20
CA ASN A 132 8.99 -2.07 -10.87
C ASN A 132 9.04 -2.79 -12.23
N GLU A 133 8.35 -3.91 -12.36
CA GLU A 133 8.13 -4.66 -13.60
C GLU A 133 6.66 -5.10 -13.65
N PRO A 134 6.06 -5.38 -14.83
CA PRO A 134 4.67 -5.83 -14.94
C PRO A 134 4.37 -7.01 -14.00
N GLY A 135 3.46 -6.78 -13.04
CA GLY A 135 3.08 -7.72 -11.99
C GLY A 135 4.00 -7.78 -10.78
N VAL A 136 5.14 -7.07 -10.71
CA VAL A 136 6.05 -7.12 -9.55
C VAL A 136 6.01 -5.80 -8.78
N VAL A 137 5.24 -5.80 -7.67
CA VAL A 137 5.17 -4.69 -6.71
C VAL A 137 6.31 -4.85 -5.70
N GLN A 138 7.26 -3.92 -5.71
CA GLN A 138 8.33 -3.90 -4.72
C GLN A 138 8.07 -2.88 -3.62
N TYR A 139 8.28 -3.28 -2.36
CA TYR A 139 8.06 -2.44 -1.19
C TYR A 139 9.30 -2.29 -0.31
N ARG A 140 9.40 -1.17 0.42
CA ARG A 140 10.35 -1.02 1.53
C ARG A 140 9.72 -0.35 2.74
N TRP A 141 10.15 -0.79 3.91
CA TRP A 141 9.90 -0.09 5.16
C TRP A 141 11.06 0.86 5.46
N THR A 142 10.71 2.09 5.82
CA THR A 142 11.62 3.14 6.30
C THR A 142 11.04 3.77 7.56
N ARG A 143 11.84 4.56 8.29
CA ARG A 143 11.34 5.42 9.37
C ARG A 143 11.89 6.83 9.26
N SER A 144 11.26 7.78 9.94
CA SER A 144 11.81 9.12 10.11
C SER A 144 13.16 9.04 10.84
N GLN A 145 14.15 9.80 10.37
CA GLN A 145 15.50 9.83 10.96
C GLN A 145 15.47 10.26 12.43
N GLN A 146 14.61 11.24 12.73
CA GLN A 146 14.37 11.84 14.05
C GLN A 146 12.88 11.75 14.43
N ARG A 147 12.53 12.24 15.63
CA ARG A 147 11.14 12.45 16.04
C ARG A 147 10.52 13.64 15.30
N PHE A 148 9.23 13.55 14.97
CA PHE A 148 8.43 14.64 14.41
C PHE A 148 7.07 14.69 15.10
N GLU A 149 6.54 15.90 15.34
CA GLU A 149 5.27 16.04 16.04
C GLU A 149 4.06 15.61 15.20
N SER A 150 4.13 15.65 13.87
CA SER A 150 3.10 15.12 12.94
C SER A 150 3.69 14.31 11.78
N GLU A 151 2.86 13.47 11.16
CA GLU A 151 3.14 12.68 9.94
C GLU A 151 3.55 13.60 8.79
N VAL A 152 2.80 14.69 8.62
CA VAL A 152 3.04 15.74 7.61
C VAL A 152 4.44 16.33 7.79
N ALA A 153 4.84 16.67 9.02
CA ALA A 153 6.16 17.25 9.28
C ALA A 153 7.32 16.29 8.96
N ALA A 154 7.15 14.98 9.14
CA ALA A 154 8.13 13.99 8.69
C ALA A 154 8.14 13.81 7.16
N TYR A 155 6.96 13.89 6.53
CA TYR A 155 6.78 13.77 5.09
C TYR A 155 7.46 14.90 4.32
N ASP A 156 7.20 16.13 4.73
CA ASP A 156 7.74 17.33 4.09
C ASP A 156 9.27 17.36 4.23
N ALA A 157 9.79 17.08 5.44
CA ALA A 157 11.21 16.96 5.72
C ALA A 157 11.89 15.87 4.87
N GLY A 158 11.20 14.77 4.55
CA GLY A 158 11.71 13.71 3.67
C GLY A 158 12.91 12.92 4.20
N LEU A 159 13.26 13.09 5.49
CA LEU A 159 14.42 12.48 6.14
C LEU A 159 14.10 11.04 6.56
N TRP A 160 14.08 10.14 5.59
CA TRP A 160 13.78 8.71 5.75
C TRP A 160 15.05 7.86 5.82
N VAL A 161 15.13 6.97 6.83
CA VAL A 161 16.20 5.98 6.96
C VAL A 161 15.66 4.56 6.78
N VAL A 162 16.47 3.70 6.17
CA VAL A 162 16.20 2.25 6.07
C VAL A 162 16.34 1.64 7.47
N LEU A 163 15.45 0.72 7.82
CA LEU A 163 15.45 0.05 9.12
C LEU A 163 16.65 -0.90 9.24
N THR A 164 17.32 -0.87 10.39
CA THR A 164 18.28 -1.92 10.76
C THR A 164 17.55 -3.20 11.16
N GLU A 165 18.22 -4.35 11.05
CA GLU A 165 17.69 -5.62 11.57
C GLU A 165 17.26 -5.52 13.03
N GLN A 166 17.98 -4.76 13.86
CA GLN A 166 17.67 -4.60 15.28
C GLN A 166 16.32 -3.88 15.50
N GLU A 167 16.05 -2.83 14.72
CA GLU A 167 14.76 -2.13 14.76
C GLU A 167 13.64 -2.99 14.19
N MET A 168 13.90 -3.73 13.10
CA MET A 168 12.92 -4.67 12.55
C MET A 168 12.58 -5.81 13.54
N ARG A 169 13.58 -6.33 14.27
CA ARG A 169 13.42 -7.28 15.39
C ARG A 169 12.61 -6.68 16.54
N GLN A 170 12.86 -5.43 16.91
CA GLN A 170 12.24 -4.77 18.06
C GLN A 170 10.78 -4.36 17.81
N TYR A 171 10.47 -3.84 16.62
CA TYR A 171 9.18 -3.20 16.33
C TYR A 171 8.31 -3.97 15.33
N GLY A 172 8.83 -4.95 14.58
CA GLY A 172 8.09 -5.65 13.54
C GLY A 172 6.80 -6.33 14.02
N GLY A 173 6.78 -6.83 15.25
CA GLY A 173 5.56 -7.37 15.87
C GLY A 173 4.47 -6.31 16.11
N TRP A 174 4.86 -5.09 16.50
CA TRP A 174 3.92 -3.97 16.68
C TRP A 174 3.39 -3.47 15.34
N VAL A 175 4.23 -3.44 14.30
CA VAL A 175 3.81 -3.12 12.92
C VAL A 175 2.79 -4.15 12.41
N GLY A 176 3.04 -5.45 12.63
CA GLY A 176 2.10 -6.52 12.31
C GLY A 176 0.74 -6.36 13.01
N GLN A 177 0.75 -6.16 14.33
CA GLN A 177 -0.47 -5.94 15.12
C GLN A 177 -1.24 -4.68 14.71
N ALA A 178 -0.53 -3.60 14.37
CA ALA A 178 -1.15 -2.37 13.88
C ALA A 178 -1.86 -2.59 12.54
N VAL A 179 -1.21 -3.23 11.56
CA VAL A 179 -1.82 -3.53 10.26
C VAL A 179 -2.99 -4.51 10.39
N GLU A 180 -2.87 -5.56 11.20
CA GLU A 180 -3.97 -6.50 11.46
C GLU A 180 -5.18 -5.81 12.11
N GLY A 181 -4.95 -4.92 13.09
CA GLY A 181 -6.00 -4.11 13.71
C GLY A 181 -6.69 -3.17 12.73
N LEU A 182 -5.98 -2.65 11.72
CA LEU A 182 -6.53 -1.76 10.69
C LEU A 182 -7.39 -2.52 9.67
N VAL A 183 -6.84 -3.60 9.09
CA VAL A 183 -7.53 -4.40 8.07
C VAL A 183 -8.80 -5.02 8.66
N SER A 184 -8.71 -5.73 9.79
CA SER A 184 -9.85 -6.45 10.36
C SER A 184 -10.89 -5.57 11.06
N ARG A 185 -10.57 -4.30 11.39
CA ARG A 185 -11.60 -3.31 11.73
C ARG A 185 -12.44 -2.95 10.51
N ARG A 186 -11.83 -2.78 9.33
CA ARG A 186 -12.56 -2.43 8.10
C ARG A 186 -13.25 -3.59 7.42
N GLU A 187 -12.74 -4.83 7.49
CA GLU A 187 -13.47 -6.02 6.99
C GLU A 187 -14.87 -6.14 7.61
N ARG A 188 -14.98 -5.83 8.92
CA ARG A 188 -16.24 -5.78 9.68
C ARG A 188 -17.15 -4.59 9.35
N LEU A 189 -16.61 -3.53 8.73
CA LEU A 189 -17.38 -2.36 8.29
C LEU A 189 -17.81 -2.50 6.81
N ALA A 190 -16.96 -3.08 5.96
CA ALA A 190 -17.30 -3.38 4.57
C ALA A 190 -18.47 -4.37 4.45
N THR A 191 -18.62 -5.28 5.41
CA THR A 191 -19.78 -6.19 5.52
C THR A 191 -21.11 -5.48 5.83
N LEU A 192 -21.11 -4.18 6.16
CA LEU A 192 -22.31 -3.39 6.48
C LEU A 192 -22.80 -2.47 5.34
N ARG A 193 -22.21 -2.60 4.14
CA ARG A 193 -22.42 -1.78 2.91
C ARG A 193 -21.87 -0.34 2.96
N GLY A 194 -21.46 0.14 1.79
CA GLY A 194 -21.12 1.56 1.54
C GLY A 194 -19.64 1.79 1.21
N ALA A 195 -19.36 2.55 0.16
CA ALA A 195 -17.99 2.89 -0.25
C ALA A 195 -17.44 4.06 0.58
N VAL A 196 -16.24 3.89 1.14
CA VAL A 196 -15.53 4.92 1.94
C VAL A 196 -14.02 4.83 1.66
N GLY A 197 -13.31 5.96 1.67
CA GLY A 197 -11.85 6.04 1.49
C GLY A 197 -11.04 5.41 2.62
N ILE A 198 -9.70 5.46 2.53
CA ILE A 198 -8.81 5.00 3.61
C ILE A 198 -8.92 5.90 4.83
N VAL A 199 -8.87 5.32 6.03
CA VAL A 199 -8.38 5.98 7.26
C VAL A 199 -7.45 5.01 7.98
N ILE A 200 -6.35 5.52 8.54
CA ILE A 200 -5.45 4.77 9.43
C ILE A 200 -5.28 5.56 10.74
N GLU A 201 -5.72 4.95 11.83
CA GLU A 201 -5.43 5.39 13.21
C GLU A 201 -5.31 4.14 14.09
N VAL A 202 -4.26 4.07 14.92
CA VAL A 202 -4.01 2.93 15.83
C VAL A 202 -3.82 3.45 17.26
N VAL A 203 -4.94 3.83 17.88
CA VAL A 203 -4.98 4.29 19.28
C VAL A 203 -5.27 3.17 20.26
N GLY A 204 -4.37 3.06 21.23
CA GLY A 204 -4.63 2.72 22.63
C GLY A 204 -3.61 3.53 23.45
N THR A 205 -3.98 4.50 24.29
CA THR A 205 -5.30 4.87 24.80
C THR A 205 -5.35 6.41 24.98
N VAL A 206 -6.52 7.04 24.76
CA VAL A 206 -6.84 8.49 24.92
C VAL A 206 -6.48 9.42 23.72
N ALA A 207 -7.54 9.86 22.99
CA ALA A 207 -7.74 11.09 22.17
C ALA A 207 -6.92 11.36 20.86
N THR A 208 -7.33 12.19 19.86
CA THR A 208 -8.65 12.66 19.28
C THR A 208 -8.41 13.55 18.01
N GLY A 209 -9.06 13.33 16.84
CA GLY A 209 -9.17 14.29 15.69
C GLY A 209 -9.31 13.64 14.28
N PHE A 210 -9.29 14.30 13.10
CA PHE A 210 -9.91 15.58 12.61
C PHE A 210 -9.96 15.60 11.02
N PHE A 211 -10.73 16.50 10.36
CA PHE A 211 -10.95 16.51 8.86
C PHE A 211 -10.45 17.76 8.08
N SER A 212 -10.09 17.64 6.77
CA SER A 212 -9.80 18.78 5.86
C SER A 212 -9.90 18.48 4.33
N ASN A 213 -11.06 18.75 3.71
CA ASN A 213 -11.37 18.42 2.30
C ASN A 213 -10.81 19.37 1.22
N ALA A 214 -10.38 18.79 0.09
CA ALA A 214 -10.36 19.39 -1.26
C ALA A 214 -10.30 18.21 -2.28
N ILE A 215 -10.88 18.21 -3.49
CA ILE A 215 -11.59 19.19 -4.34
C ILE A 215 -12.78 18.42 -5.02
N LEU A 216 -13.70 18.89 -5.89
CA LEU A 216 -13.99 20.12 -6.64
C LEU A 216 -15.49 20.12 -7.01
N GLY A 217 -16.14 21.30 -7.14
CA GLY A 217 -17.44 21.42 -7.82
C GLY A 217 -18.25 22.68 -7.48
N GLN A 218 -18.68 23.44 -8.49
CA GLN A 218 -19.64 24.54 -8.32
C GLN A 218 -21.08 24.01 -8.29
N MET A 219 -21.94 24.56 -7.43
CA MET A 219 -23.29 25.09 -7.77
C MET A 219 -24.06 25.55 -6.50
N GLY A 220 -25.02 26.46 -6.69
CA GLY A 220 -26.19 26.59 -5.81
C GLY A 220 -26.05 27.50 -4.58
N SER A 221 -26.47 28.76 -4.70
CA SER A 221 -26.83 29.59 -3.54
C SER A 221 -28.22 29.19 -3.00
N GLY A 222 -28.32 28.78 -1.73
CA GLY A 222 -29.61 28.45 -1.10
C GLY A 222 -29.53 28.45 0.42
N SER A 223 -30.38 29.24 1.08
CA SER A 223 -30.47 29.35 2.54
C SER A 223 -31.50 28.39 3.12
N GLY A 224 -31.10 27.52 4.06
CA GLY A 224 -32.03 26.66 4.80
C GLY A 224 -31.34 25.92 5.94
N THR A 225 -31.69 26.25 7.19
CA THR A 225 -31.10 25.65 8.39
C THR A 225 -31.83 24.38 8.82
N GLN A 226 -31.16 23.24 8.74
CA GLN A 226 -31.41 22.08 9.61
C GLN A 226 -30.06 21.48 10.00
N GLN A 227 -29.85 21.24 11.30
CA GLN A 227 -28.56 20.90 11.88
C GLN A 227 -28.62 19.52 12.55
N PRO A 228 -28.11 18.45 11.92
CA PRO A 228 -27.97 17.14 12.55
C PRO A 228 -26.92 17.15 13.68
N PRO A 229 -26.97 16.18 14.62
CA PRO A 229 -26.04 16.13 15.75
C PRO A 229 -24.59 15.87 15.32
N HIS A 230 -23.64 16.37 16.11
CA HIS A 230 -22.20 16.30 15.83
C HIS A 230 -21.66 14.85 15.79
N GLN A 231 -21.56 14.29 14.58
CA GLN A 231 -20.73 13.11 14.29
C GLN A 231 -19.43 13.57 13.62
N GLY A 232 -18.41 13.84 14.44
CA GLY A 232 -17.07 14.25 13.99
C GLY A 232 -16.14 13.07 13.68
N GLY A 233 -14.97 13.33 13.11
CA GLY A 233 -13.94 12.32 12.86
C GLY A 233 -12.83 12.83 11.92
N GLY A 234 -12.41 11.96 10.99
CA GLY A 234 -11.62 12.28 9.77
C GLY A 234 -12.14 12.65 8.21
N GLN A 235 -10.75 12.50 7.87
CA GLN A 235 -9.78 12.62 6.73
C GLN A 235 -8.70 11.52 6.77
N VAL A 236 -8.21 11.15 5.59
CA VAL A 236 -6.77 10.88 5.33
C VAL A 236 -6.37 11.70 4.12
N ILE A 237 -5.16 12.24 4.10
CA ILE A 237 -4.56 12.82 2.90
C ILE A 237 -3.75 11.71 2.24
N PRO A 238 -4.22 11.09 1.14
CA PRO A 238 -3.32 10.31 0.30
C PRO A 238 -2.34 11.31 -0.33
N PHE A 239 -1.08 11.28 0.09
CA PHE A 239 -0.07 12.16 -0.47
C PHE A 239 0.13 11.82 -1.96
N PRO A 240 0.04 12.79 -2.88
CA PRO A 240 0.42 12.56 -4.27
C PRO A 240 1.92 12.24 -4.30
N ALA A 241 2.30 11.24 -5.08
CA ALA A 241 3.69 10.79 -5.16
C ALA A 241 4.63 11.99 -5.44
N ARG A 242 5.62 12.20 -4.55
CA ARG A 242 6.60 13.28 -4.70
C ARG A 242 7.23 13.19 -6.10
N PRO A 243 7.24 14.28 -6.90
CA PRO A 243 7.89 14.28 -8.21
C PRO A 243 9.33 13.77 -8.12
N ALA A 244 9.79 13.10 -9.18
CA ALA A 244 11.16 12.61 -9.25
C ALA A 244 12.15 13.74 -8.93
N PRO A 245 13.20 13.50 -8.13
CA PRO A 245 14.16 14.55 -7.76
C PRO A 245 14.69 15.25 -9.01
N ALA A 246 14.53 16.57 -9.07
CA ALA A 246 15.12 17.36 -10.14
C ALA A 246 16.62 17.08 -10.22
N ALA A 247 17.15 16.91 -11.43
CA ALA A 247 18.54 16.57 -11.65
C ALA A 247 19.45 17.57 -10.92
N ILE A 248 20.47 17.07 -10.21
CA ILE A 248 21.39 17.89 -9.42
C ILE A 248 21.96 18.99 -10.34
N PRO A 249 21.82 20.28 -10.00
CA PRO A 249 22.29 21.36 -10.86
C PRO A 249 23.79 21.23 -11.06
N ALA A 250 24.21 21.06 -12.31
CA ALA A 250 25.61 20.87 -12.65
C ALA A 250 26.40 22.17 -12.35
N ARG A 251 27.29 22.08 -11.35
CA ARG A 251 28.11 23.15 -10.75
C ARG A 251 27.36 24.04 -9.77
N VAL A 252 27.65 23.82 -8.48
CA VAL A 252 27.55 24.86 -7.45
C VAL A 252 28.60 25.94 -7.78
N PRO A 253 28.26 27.26 -7.77
CA PRO A 253 29.26 28.32 -7.87
C PRO A 253 30.25 28.23 -6.71
N ALA A 254 31.56 28.33 -6.99
CA ALA A 254 32.57 28.31 -5.94
C ALA A 254 32.35 29.50 -4.97
N ALA A 255 32.36 29.22 -3.67
CA ALA A 255 32.17 30.24 -2.65
C ALA A 255 33.31 31.28 -2.72
N ALA A 256 32.95 32.55 -2.86
CA ALA A 256 33.92 33.64 -2.86
C ALA A 256 34.58 33.76 -1.48
N SER A 257 35.90 33.52 -1.42
CA SER A 257 36.68 33.60 -0.19
C SER A 257 36.85 35.05 0.26
N VAL A 258 36.21 35.41 1.38
CA VAL A 258 36.41 36.70 2.05
C VAL A 258 37.72 36.66 2.84
N PRO A 259 38.70 37.55 2.58
CA PRO A 259 39.92 37.62 3.37
C PRO A 259 39.66 38.26 4.73
N LEU A 260 40.24 37.69 5.79
CA LEU A 260 40.24 38.31 7.12
C LEU A 260 41.28 39.46 7.18
N PRO A 261 40.98 40.57 7.87
CA PRO A 261 41.97 41.60 8.17
C PRO A 261 43.03 41.09 9.17
N ARG A 262 44.15 41.81 9.26
CA ARG A 262 45.25 41.58 10.21
C ARG A 262 45.04 42.36 11.51
#